data_AF-A0A401XL77-F1
#
_entry.id   AF-A0A401XL77-F1
#
_cell.length_a   1.000
_cell.length_b   1.000
_cell.length_c   1.000
_cell.angle_alpha   90.00
_cell.angle_beta   90.00
_cell.angle_gamma   90.00
#
_symmetry.space_group_name_H-M   'P 1'
#
loop_
_entity.id
_entity.type
_entity.pdbx_description
1 polymer ?
#
loop_
_entity_poly.entity_id
_entity_poly.type
_entity_poly.pdbx_seq_one_letter_code
_entity_poly.pdbx_strand_id
1 'polypeptide(L)'
;MQQGKGTYKRGSDVDLALRVEKGQADVVRHISRILNEETMLPYRFDVIDYDGVSNPELLSHIQRVGIDFFKTMSSTMRQSP
;
A
#
# COMPACT_ATOMS: atom_id res chain seq x y z
N MET A 1 -5.07 -31.70 16.56
CA MET A 1 -4.02 -30.67 16.72
C MET A 1 -4.72 -29.33 16.94
N GLN A 2 -4.70 -28.79 18.16
CA GLN A 2 -5.17 -27.43 18.46
C GLN A 2 -3.95 -26.55 18.71
N GLN A 3 -3.83 -25.46 17.95
CA GLN A 3 -3.09 -24.24 18.27
C GLN A 3 -4.12 -23.15 17.95
N GLY A 4 -4.65 -22.34 18.85
CA GLY A 4 -3.98 -21.46 19.81
C GLY A 4 -4.78 -20.15 19.73
N LYS A 5 -5.17 -19.59 20.86
CA LYS A 5 -6.07 -18.44 20.96
C LYS A 5 -5.42 -17.20 20.34
N GLY A 6 -6.04 -16.66 19.29
CA GLY A 6 -5.73 -15.36 18.71
C GLY A 6 -6.83 -15.02 17.73
N THR A 7 -7.55 -13.94 17.99
CA THR A 7 -8.65 -13.37 17.18
C THR A 7 -8.15 -12.90 15.81
N TYR A 8 -7.66 -13.83 14.99
CA TYR A 8 -7.26 -13.53 13.63
C TYR A 8 -8.49 -13.70 12.74
N LYS A 9 -9.10 -12.59 12.33
CA LYS A 9 -10.15 -12.62 11.31
C LYS A 9 -9.52 -13.13 10.02
N ARG A 10 -9.71 -14.44 9.75
CA ARG A 10 -9.42 -15.08 8.46
C ARG A 10 -10.03 -14.22 7.35
N GLY A 11 -9.18 -13.55 6.57
CA GLY A 11 -9.61 -12.68 5.47
C GLY A 11 -9.68 -11.19 5.81
N SER A 12 -8.77 -10.66 6.63
CA SER A 12 -8.62 -9.20 6.70
C SER A 12 -7.83 -8.75 5.45
N ASP A 13 -8.52 -8.11 4.52
CA ASP A 13 -7.89 -7.44 3.39
C ASP A 13 -7.08 -6.24 3.91
N VAL A 14 -5.87 -6.04 3.39
CA VAL A 14 -5.01 -4.90 3.69
C VAL A 14 -5.00 -3.98 2.48
N ASP A 15 -5.61 -2.81 2.62
CA ASP A 15 -5.63 -1.79 1.58
C ASP A 15 -4.35 -0.96 1.60
N LEU A 16 -3.67 -0.87 0.46
CA LEU A 16 -2.46 -0.10 0.26
C LEU A 16 -2.64 0.83 -0.93
N ALA A 17 -2.59 2.15 -0.68
CA ALA A 17 -2.48 3.14 -1.74
C ALA A 17 -1.02 3.57 -1.88
N LEU A 18 -0.42 3.36 -3.05
CA LEU A 18 0.97 3.69 -3.33
C LEU A 18 1.05 4.90 -4.24
N ARG A 19 1.88 5.88 -3.88
CA ARG A 19 2.33 6.95 -4.77
C ARG A 19 3.72 6.60 -5.27
N VAL A 20 3.87 6.55 -6.58
CA VAL A 20 5.14 6.25 -7.27
C VAL A 20 5.51 7.42 -8.18
N GLU A 21 6.76 7.47 -8.64
CA GLU A 21 7.14 8.53 -9.59
C GLU A 21 6.38 8.36 -10.92
N LYS A 22 6.18 9.48 -11.62
CA LYS A 22 5.48 9.49 -12.91
C LYS A 22 6.15 8.52 -13.89
N GLY A 23 5.36 7.64 -14.49
CA GLY A 23 5.86 6.61 -15.42
C GLY A 23 6.28 5.30 -14.76
N GLN A 24 6.12 5.17 -13.43
CA GLN A 24 6.43 3.94 -12.69
C GLN A 24 5.17 3.20 -12.19
N ALA A 25 4.01 3.40 -12.81
CA ALA A 25 2.77 2.73 -12.39
C ALA A 25 2.88 1.18 -12.36
N ASP A 26 3.75 0.60 -13.20
CA ASP A 26 4.04 -0.84 -13.20
C ASP A 26 4.64 -1.33 -11.87
N VAL A 27 5.32 -0.47 -11.11
CA VAL A 27 5.85 -0.79 -9.78
C VAL A 27 4.72 -1.17 -8.82
N VAL A 28 3.59 -0.49 -8.89
CA VAL A 28 2.41 -0.80 -8.05
C VAL A 28 1.90 -2.22 -8.33
N ARG A 29 1.80 -2.58 -9.62
CA ARG A 29 1.37 -3.93 -10.05
C ARG A 29 2.38 -4.99 -9.62
N HIS A 30 3.68 -4.68 -9.73
CA HIS A 30 4.75 -5.57 -9.31
C HIS A 30 4.70 -5.84 -7.81
N ILE A 31 4.51 -4.81 -6.99
CA ILE A 31 4.37 -4.94 -5.53
C ILE A 31 3.13 -5.77 -5.19
N SER A 32 1.99 -5.50 -5.84
CA SER A 32 0.75 -6.27 -5.64
C SER A 32 0.96 -7.77 -5.89
N ARG A 33 1.67 -8.11 -6.97
CA ARG A 33 2.00 -9.49 -7.34
C ARG A 33 2.91 -10.14 -6.28
N ILE A 34 3.98 -9.46 -5.84
CA ILE A 34 4.87 -10.00 -4.80
C ILE A 34 4.06 -10.29 -3.53
N LEU A 35 3.29 -9.30 -3.04
CA LEU A 35 2.56 -9.42 -1.79
C LEU A 35 1.52 -10.54 -1.81
N ASN A 36 0.80 -10.71 -2.92
CA ASN A 36 -0.29 -11.68 -3.00
C ASN A 36 0.14 -13.07 -3.51
N GLU A 37 1.15 -13.17 -4.38
CA GLU A 37 1.50 -14.42 -5.06
C GLU A 37 2.82 -15.01 -4.57
N GLU A 38 3.81 -14.18 -4.24
CA GLU A 38 5.14 -14.66 -3.85
C GLU A 38 5.31 -14.80 -2.33
N THR A 39 4.64 -13.95 -1.55
CA THR A 39 4.73 -14.06 -0.08
C THR A 39 3.74 -15.07 0.47
N MET A 40 4.12 -15.77 1.54
CA MET A 40 3.21 -16.64 2.30
C MET A 40 2.46 -15.88 3.41
N LEU A 41 2.20 -14.58 3.20
CA LEU A 41 1.47 -13.79 4.18
C LEU A 41 0.01 -14.26 4.24
N PRO A 42 -0.58 -14.40 5.44
CA PRO A 42 -1.97 -14.85 5.62
C PRO A 42 -3.00 -13.74 5.35
N TYR A 43 -2.60 -12.69 4.61
CA TYR A 43 -3.41 -11.53 4.27
C TYR A 43 -3.51 -11.39 2.76
N ARG A 44 -4.60 -10.80 2.29
CA ARG A 44 -4.74 -10.37 0.89
C ARG A 44 -4.53 -8.86 0.84
N PHE A 45 -3.74 -8.40 -0.11
CA PHE A 45 -3.41 -7.00 -0.26
C PHE A 45 -4.16 -6.42 -1.46
N ASP A 46 -5.00 -5.41 -1.23
CA ASP A 46 -5.54 -4.58 -2.31
C ASP A 46 -4.61 -3.39 -2.50
N VAL A 47 -3.86 -3.40 -3.60
CA VAL A 47 -2.82 -2.39 -3.86
C VAL A 47 -3.26 -1.54 -5.04
N ILE A 48 -3.44 -0.25 -4.80
CA ILE A 48 -3.88 0.71 -5.81
C ILE A 48 -2.83 1.77 -6.08
N ASP A 49 -2.76 2.22 -7.33
CA ASP A 49 -1.98 3.39 -7.72
C ASP A 49 -2.76 4.64 -7.31
N TYR A 50 -2.27 5.32 -6.28
CA TYR A 50 -2.93 6.49 -5.71
C TYR A 50 -3.16 7.57 -6.78
N ASP A 51 -2.15 7.84 -7.62
CA ASP A 51 -2.24 8.93 -8.61
C ASP A 51 -3.11 8.54 -9.81
N GLY A 52 -3.36 7.24 -10.00
CA GLY A 52 -4.29 6.69 -10.99
C GLY A 52 -5.75 6.66 -10.53
N VAL A 53 -6.06 6.94 -9.25
CA VAL A 53 -7.45 6.93 -8.75
C VAL A 53 -8.22 8.12 -9.31
N SER A 54 -9.23 7.85 -10.15
CA SER A 54 -10.11 8.88 -10.71
C SER A 54 -11.32 9.21 -9.83
N ASN A 55 -11.62 8.38 -8.82
CA ASN A 55 -12.75 8.60 -7.91
C ASN A 55 -12.37 9.59 -6.78
N PRO A 56 -12.93 10.81 -6.76
CA PRO A 56 -12.59 11.82 -5.75
C PRO A 56 -13.05 11.44 -4.34
N GLU A 57 -14.12 10.66 -4.18
CA GLU A 57 -14.59 10.22 -2.87
C GLU A 57 -13.62 9.20 -2.25
N LEU A 58 -13.11 8.27 -3.07
CA LEU A 58 -12.09 7.31 -2.65
C LEU A 58 -10.80 8.02 -2.24
N LEU A 59 -10.33 8.98 -3.05
CA LEU A 59 -9.18 9.80 -2.71
C LEU A 59 -9.37 10.55 -1.39
N SER A 60 -10.52 11.21 -1.21
CA SER A 60 -10.83 11.93 0.03
C SER A 60 -10.86 11.00 1.25
N HIS A 61 -11.40 9.79 1.10
CA HIS A 61 -11.39 8.79 2.15
C HIS A 61 -9.96 8.41 2.54
N ILE A 62 -9.13 8.02 1.56
CA ILE A 62 -7.72 7.66 1.78
C ILE A 62 -6.96 8.80 2.45
N GLN A 63 -7.16 10.05 2.02
CA GLN A 63 -6.51 11.21 2.63
C GLN A 63 -6.95 11.46 4.07
N ARG A 64 -8.21 11.15 4.40
CA ARG A 64 -8.78 11.42 5.72
C ARG A 64 -8.41 10.36 6.76
N VAL A 65 -8.39 9.08 6.37
CA VAL A 65 -8.22 7.95 7.30
C VAL A 65 -6.95 7.14 7.08
N GLY A 66 -6.26 7.37 5.96
CA GLY A 66 -5.02 6.67 5.63
C GLY A 66 -3.88 7.05 6.57
N ILE A 67 -2.93 6.13 6.72
CA ILE A 67 -1.75 6.30 7.57
C ILE A 67 -0.51 6.18 6.69
N ASP A 68 0.32 7.22 6.67
CA ASP A 68 1.62 7.20 5.99
C ASP A 68 2.57 6.25 6.74
N PHE A 69 2.77 5.05 6.20
CA PHE A 69 3.66 4.04 6.81
C PHE A 69 5.07 4.03 6.21
N PHE A 70 5.23 4.55 5.01
CA PHE A 70 6.50 4.64 4.31
C PHE A 70 6.57 5.89 3.46
N LYS A 71 7.67 6.64 3.58
CA LYS A 71 7.95 7.80 2.74
C LYS A 71 9.42 7.76 2.37
N THR A 72 9.71 7.78 1.07
CA THR A 72 11.09 7.94 0.62
C THR A 72 11.62 9.29 1.09
N MET A 73 12.84 9.33 1.59
CA MET A 73 13.53 10.58 1.84
C MET A 73 13.91 11.17 0.49
N SER A 74 13.06 12.07 -0.03
CA SER A 74 13.46 12.91 -1.16
C SER A 74 14.74 13.66 -0.76
N SER A 75 15.82 13.44 -1.51
CA SER A 75 17.12 14.09 -1.30
C SER A 75 17.09 15.59 -1.66
N THR A 76 16.13 16.35 -1.16
CA THR A 76 16.08 17.82 -1.35
C THR A 76 16.84 18.58 -0.25
N MET A 77 17.44 17.92 0.75
CA MET A 77 18.43 18.56 1.64
C MET A 77 19.85 18.49 1.06
N ARG A 78 20.04 19.04 -0.13
CA ARG A 78 21.33 19.56 -0.58
C ARG A 78 20.99 20.75 -1.46
N GLN A 79 20.90 21.93 -0.85
CA GLN A 79 21.22 23.26 -1.39
C GLN A 79 20.54 24.26 -0.44
N SER A 80 21.32 24.76 0.50
CA SER A 80 21.09 26.06 1.15
C SER A 80 22.46 26.75 1.11
N PRO A 81 22.46 28.07 0.87
CA PRO A 81 23.54 28.81 0.20
C PRO A 81 24.87 28.83 0.97
#